data_AF-A0A2K1DWG6-F1
#
_entry.id   AF-A0A2K1DWG6-F1
#
_cell.length_a   1.000
_cell.length_b   1.000
_cell.length_c   1.000
_cell.angle_alpha   90.00
_cell.angle_beta   90.00
_cell.angle_gamma   90.00
#
_symmetry.space_group_name_H-M   'P 1'
#
loop_
_entity.id
_entity.type
_entity.pdbx_description
1 polymer ?
#
loop_
_entity_poly.entity_id
_entity_poly.type
_entity_poly.pdbx_seq_one_letter_code
_entity_poly.pdbx_strand_id
1 'polypeptide(L)'
;MMSDDLENLFKDLEGHFDSEEPNKNHERRFLTKLNEQNSIAQKTTKQRFNWKPLIGIAASVILIVALVIGNNQEANATGLASVSPEMAQTQDFFTSTIAVELKKLENAKNPETKLLIQDALNQMKRLELEYDSLISDLKQSGNDQRVIYAMISNFQNRIEILQNTLKQIEIVEQLKKQQQ
;
A
#
# COMPACT_ATOMS: atom_id res chain seq x y z
N MET A 1 -29.16 44.24 -22.03
CA MET A 1 -27.74 44.32 -22.44
C MET A 1 -27.36 43.18 -23.37
N MET A 2 -27.34 41.89 -22.98
CA MET A 2 -27.03 40.79 -23.93
C MET A 2 -28.06 40.61 -25.06
N SER A 3 -29.34 40.83 -24.76
CA SER A 3 -30.43 40.68 -25.74
C SER A 3 -30.36 41.75 -26.83
N ASP A 4 -29.89 42.95 -26.47
CA ASP A 4 -29.79 44.09 -27.37
C ASP A 4 -28.72 43.85 -28.44
N ASP A 5 -27.62 43.18 -28.08
CA ASP A 5 -26.53 42.85 -29.02
C ASP A 5 -26.96 41.82 -30.08
N LEU A 6 -27.71 40.78 -29.69
CA LEU A 6 -28.24 39.79 -30.63
C LEU A 6 -29.32 40.38 -31.54
N GLU A 7 -30.20 41.20 -30.98
CA GLU A 7 -31.25 41.90 -31.74
C GLU A 7 -30.63 42.87 -32.76
N ASN A 8 -29.57 43.58 -32.37
CA ASN A 8 -28.82 44.46 -33.26
C ASN A 8 -28.08 43.66 -34.35
N LEU A 9 -27.51 42.51 -34.02
CA LEU A 9 -26.79 41.66 -34.99
C LEU A 9 -27.74 41.04 -36.02
N PHE A 10 -28.95 40.64 -35.63
CA PHE A 10 -29.97 40.17 -36.57
C PHE A 10 -30.54 41.29 -37.43
N LYS A 11 -30.75 42.49 -36.87
CA LYS A 11 -31.16 43.69 -37.65
C LYS A 11 -30.10 44.13 -38.65
N ASP A 12 -28.82 44.04 -38.29
CA ASP A 12 -27.71 44.39 -39.17
C ASP A 12 -27.52 43.37 -40.31
N LEU A 13 -27.87 42.11 -40.06
CA LEU A 13 -27.84 41.03 -41.06
C LEU A 13 -29.15 40.87 -41.85
N GLU A 14 -30.20 41.61 -41.47
CA GLU A 14 -31.51 41.58 -42.11
C GLU A 14 -31.38 42.11 -43.56
N GLY A 15 -31.58 41.22 -44.54
CA GLY A 15 -31.38 41.51 -45.96
C GLY A 15 -30.02 41.12 -46.54
N HIS A 16 -29.07 40.66 -45.72
CA HIS A 16 -27.75 40.14 -46.13
C HIS A 16 -27.66 38.60 -46.12
N PHE A 17 -28.75 37.91 -45.78
CA PHE A 17 -28.80 36.46 -45.89
C PHE A 17 -28.88 36.06 -47.36
N ASP A 18 -27.76 35.52 -47.85
CA ASP A 18 -27.65 35.00 -49.20
C ASP A 18 -28.57 33.78 -49.36
N SER A 19 -29.49 33.83 -50.32
CA SER A 19 -30.42 32.73 -50.61
C SER A 19 -29.89 31.79 -51.70
N GLU A 20 -28.58 31.84 -51.96
CA GLU A 20 -27.93 31.02 -52.97
C GLU A 20 -27.76 29.58 -52.48
N GLU A 21 -28.22 28.64 -53.31
CA GLU A 21 -28.03 27.22 -53.02
C GLU A 21 -26.55 26.83 -53.20
N PRO A 22 -26.00 25.96 -52.32
CA PRO A 22 -24.66 25.45 -52.50
C PRO A 22 -24.49 24.80 -53.88
N ASN A 23 -23.31 24.94 -54.48
CA ASN A 23 -22.99 24.28 -55.75
C ASN A 23 -23.36 22.79 -55.68
N LYS A 24 -23.98 22.23 -56.74
CA LYS A 24 -24.44 20.83 -56.85
C LYS A 24 -23.42 19.77 -56.39
N ASN A 25 -22.12 20.08 -56.42
CA ASN A 25 -21.06 19.18 -55.94
C ASN A 25 -20.79 19.24 -54.41
N HIS A 26 -21.46 20.11 -53.67
CA HIS A 26 -21.27 20.30 -52.23
C HIS A 26 -21.65 19.04 -51.45
N GLU A 27 -22.82 18.46 -51.73
CA GLU A 27 -23.31 17.23 -51.08
C GLU A 27 -22.31 16.08 -51.25
N ARG A 28 -21.81 15.87 -52.47
CA ARG A 28 -20.83 14.83 -52.75
C ARG A 28 -19.53 15.02 -51.97
N ARG A 29 -19.03 16.27 -51.89
CA ARG A 29 -17.82 16.61 -51.12
C ARG A 29 -18.05 16.42 -49.62
N PHE A 30 -19.24 16.77 -49.12
CA PHE A 30 -19.63 16.55 -47.74
C PHE A 30 -19.67 15.06 -47.41
N LEU A 31 -20.35 14.24 -48.22
CA LEU A 31 -20.41 12.79 -48.06
C LEU A 31 -19.03 12.13 -48.13
N THR A 32 -18.14 12.62 -49.01
CA THR A 32 -16.77 12.11 -49.11
C THR A 32 -15.98 12.37 -47.82
N LYS A 33 -16.01 13.60 -47.29
CA LYS A 33 -15.36 13.94 -46.02
C LYS A 33 -15.96 13.19 -44.83
N LEU A 34 -17.28 13.02 -44.81
CA LEU A 34 -17.99 12.26 -43.76
C LEU A 34 -17.56 10.79 -43.78
N ASN A 35 -17.44 10.20 -44.96
CA ASN A 35 -17.08 8.78 -45.09
C ASN A 35 -15.58 8.55 -44.81
N GLU A 36 -14.70 9.50 -45.17
CA GLU A 36 -13.28 9.48 -44.80
C GLU A 36 -13.09 9.54 -43.28
N GLN A 37 -13.88 10.33 -42.55
CA GLN A 37 -13.85 10.37 -41.09
C GLN A 37 -14.30 9.05 -40.45
N ASN A 38 -15.30 8.38 -41.04
CA ASN A 38 -15.78 7.07 -40.56
C ASN A 38 -14.84 5.90 -40.95
N SER A 39 -13.96 6.08 -41.94
CA SER A 39 -13.01 5.07 -42.40
C SER A 39 -11.74 4.97 -41.54
N ILE A 40 -11.52 5.91 -40.61
CA ILE A 40 -10.40 5.87 -39.65
C ILE A 40 -10.63 4.78 -38.58
N ALA A 41 -11.87 4.31 -38.39
CA ALA A 41 -12.20 3.27 -37.42
C ALA A 41 -12.00 1.82 -37.90
N GLN A 42 -11.66 1.56 -39.17
CA GLN A 42 -11.46 0.19 -39.68
C GLN A 42 -10.30 0.08 -40.69
N LYS A 43 -9.07 0.26 -40.20
CA LYS A 43 -7.90 -0.44 -40.76
C LYS A 43 -7.29 -1.32 -39.67
N THR A 44 -7.79 -2.54 -39.53
CA THR A 44 -7.09 -3.61 -38.81
C THR A 44 -5.95 -4.10 -39.69
N THR A 45 -4.86 -3.35 -39.77
CA THR A 45 -3.57 -3.96 -40.11
C THR A 45 -3.26 -4.89 -38.93
N LYS A 46 -3.27 -6.21 -39.15
CA LYS A 46 -2.78 -7.18 -38.16
C LYS A 46 -1.30 -6.87 -37.89
N GLN A 47 -1.05 -5.98 -36.93
CA GLN A 47 0.24 -5.76 -36.33
C GLN A 47 0.61 -7.07 -35.64
N ARG A 48 1.48 -7.86 -36.27
CA ARG A 48 2.15 -8.96 -35.59
C ARG A 48 3.00 -8.31 -34.51
N PHE A 49 2.47 -8.27 -33.29
CA PHE A 49 3.21 -7.81 -32.13
C PHE A 49 4.41 -8.75 -31.94
N ASN A 50 5.58 -8.31 -32.39
CA ASN A 50 6.82 -9.03 -32.18
C ASN A 50 7.19 -8.85 -30.71
N TRP A 51 6.78 -9.79 -29.84
CA TRP A 51 7.15 -9.84 -28.42
C TRP A 51 8.66 -10.05 -28.17
N LYS A 52 9.45 -10.23 -29.23
CA LYS A 52 10.89 -10.50 -29.16
C LYS A 52 11.72 -9.47 -28.35
N PRO A 53 11.46 -8.15 -28.36
CA PRO A 53 12.21 -7.21 -27.53
C PRO A 53 11.76 -7.20 -26.05
N LEU A 54 10.56 -7.71 -25.71
CA LEU A 54 10.09 -7.78 -24.32
C LEU A 54 10.70 -8.96 -23.54
N ILE A 55 11.09 -10.04 -24.23
CA ILE A 55 11.77 -11.19 -23.61
C ILE A 55 13.15 -10.77 -23.07
N GLY A 56 13.86 -9.89 -23.78
CA GLY A 56 15.15 -9.35 -23.30
C GLY A 56 15.02 -8.44 -22.08
N ILE A 57 13.92 -7.70 -21.97
CA ILE A 57 13.62 -6.82 -20.83
C ILE A 57 13.18 -7.64 -19.61
N ALA A 58 12.42 -8.72 -19.80
CA ALA A 58 12.03 -9.60 -18.70
C ALA A 58 13.27 -10.21 -18.02
N ALA A 59 14.27 -10.64 -18.79
CA ALA A 59 15.51 -11.16 -18.22
C ALA A 59 16.28 -10.11 -17.41
N SER A 60 16.37 -8.86 -17.87
CA SER A 60 17.03 -7.80 -17.11
C SER A 60 16.24 -7.40 -15.86
N VAL A 61 14.90 -7.37 -15.93
CA VAL A 61 14.05 -7.12 -14.76
C VAL A 61 14.15 -8.26 -13.75
N ILE A 62 14.09 -9.51 -14.20
CA ILE A 62 14.28 -10.69 -13.32
C ILE A 62 15.68 -10.68 -12.70
N LEU A 63 16.71 -10.34 -13.47
CA LEU A 63 18.09 -10.28 -12.99
C LEU A 63 18.28 -9.13 -12.00
N ILE A 64 17.69 -7.96 -12.24
CA ILE A 64 17.69 -6.83 -11.29
C ILE A 64 16.93 -7.21 -10.02
N VAL A 65 15.75 -7.83 -10.13
CA VAL A 65 14.97 -8.29 -8.98
C VAL A 65 15.73 -9.37 -8.21
N ALA A 66 16.38 -10.30 -8.89
CA ALA A 66 17.21 -11.34 -8.28
C ALA A 66 18.47 -10.77 -7.62
N LEU A 67 19.11 -9.75 -8.21
CA LEU A 67 20.23 -9.03 -7.61
C LEU A 67 19.78 -8.23 -6.39
N VAL A 68 18.63 -7.56 -6.45
CA VAL A 68 18.09 -6.80 -5.32
C VAL A 68 17.70 -7.75 -4.19
N ILE A 69 17.00 -8.85 -4.46
CA ILE A 69 16.66 -9.86 -3.43
C ILE A 69 17.94 -10.55 -2.91
N GLY A 70 18.89 -10.85 -3.80
CA GLY A 70 20.14 -11.54 -3.46
C GLY A 70 21.15 -10.70 -2.68
N ASN A 71 21.25 -9.39 -2.95
CA ASN A 71 22.16 -8.48 -2.24
C ASN A 71 21.57 -7.83 -0.98
N ASN A 72 20.27 -7.98 -0.71
CA ASN A 72 19.67 -7.45 0.53
C ASN A 72 19.91 -8.36 1.77
N GLN A 73 20.75 -9.38 1.65
CA GLN A 73 21.09 -10.30 2.76
C GLN A 73 22.28 -9.82 3.61
N GLU A 74 22.80 -8.61 3.38
CA GLU A 74 23.79 -7.97 4.26
C GLU A 74 23.28 -6.65 4.85
N ALA A 75 22.00 -6.59 5.22
CA ALA A 75 21.64 -5.79 6.39
C ALA A 75 22.29 -6.48 7.59
N ASN A 76 23.15 -5.78 8.34
CA ASN A 76 23.80 -6.32 9.55
C ASN A 76 22.75 -7.01 10.43
N ALA A 77 22.62 -8.33 10.30
CA ALA A 77 21.57 -9.06 10.97
C ALA A 77 21.83 -8.98 12.47
N THR A 78 20.85 -8.51 13.24
CA THR A 78 20.95 -8.35 14.69
C THR A 78 19.97 -9.27 15.39
N GLY A 79 20.31 -9.65 16.63
CA GLY A 79 19.49 -10.51 17.45
C GLY A 79 19.33 -11.91 16.85
N LEU A 80 18.13 -12.47 16.89
CA LEU A 80 17.87 -13.83 16.39
C LEU A 80 18.21 -13.96 14.89
N ALA A 81 18.02 -12.91 14.10
CA ALA A 81 18.35 -12.92 12.67
C ALA A 81 19.84 -13.16 12.38
N SER A 82 20.72 -12.89 13.35
CA SER A 82 22.17 -13.14 13.23
C SER A 82 22.57 -14.61 13.40
N VAL A 83 21.66 -15.47 13.88
CA VAL A 83 21.96 -16.87 14.23
C VAL A 83 21.82 -17.79 13.02
N SER A 84 20.69 -17.71 12.32
CA SER A 84 20.40 -18.51 11.13
C SER A 84 19.25 -17.90 10.31
N PRO A 85 19.07 -18.31 9.04
CA PRO A 85 17.91 -17.88 8.24
C PRO A 85 16.55 -18.21 8.88
N GLU A 86 16.44 -19.36 9.53
CA GLU A 86 15.23 -19.79 10.25
C GLU A 86 14.97 -18.91 11.48
N MET A 87 16.03 -18.49 12.17
CA MET A 87 15.92 -17.57 13.30
C MET A 87 15.60 -16.13 12.85
N ALA A 88 16.03 -15.72 11.67
CA ALA A 88 15.57 -14.48 11.05
C ALA A 88 14.07 -14.51 10.77
N GLN A 89 13.57 -15.57 10.14
CA GLN A 89 12.13 -15.77 9.92
C GLN A 89 11.34 -15.78 11.23
N THR A 90 11.91 -16.37 12.29
CA THR A 90 11.31 -16.38 13.62
C THR A 90 11.19 -14.97 14.20
N GLN A 91 12.24 -14.15 14.09
CA GLN A 91 12.21 -12.75 14.50
C GLN A 91 11.15 -11.95 13.74
N ASP A 92 11.10 -12.13 12.42
CA ASP A 92 10.13 -11.46 11.55
C ASP A 92 8.68 -11.85 11.91
N PHE A 93 8.44 -13.14 12.17
CA PHE A 93 7.13 -13.63 12.61
C PHE A 93 6.67 -12.96 13.91
N PHE A 94 7.52 -12.94 14.94
CA PHE A 94 7.17 -12.37 16.23
C PHE A 94 7.01 -10.84 16.19
N THR A 95 7.91 -10.13 15.51
CA THR A 95 7.81 -8.67 15.37
C THR A 95 6.55 -8.25 14.60
N SER A 96 6.21 -8.96 13.52
CA SER A 96 4.95 -8.75 12.79
C SER A 96 3.72 -9.02 13.67
N THR A 97 3.73 -10.11 14.44
CA THR A 97 2.65 -10.45 15.37
C THR A 97 2.46 -9.36 16.43
N ILE A 98 3.55 -8.88 17.04
CA ILE A 98 3.52 -7.79 18.02
C ILE A 98 2.95 -6.51 17.39
N ALA A 99 3.33 -6.18 16.15
CA ALA A 99 2.81 -5.01 15.45
C ALA A 99 1.29 -5.10 15.22
N VAL A 100 0.80 -6.29 14.86
CA VAL A 100 -0.64 -6.55 14.70
C VAL A 100 -1.39 -6.37 16.03
N GLU A 101 -0.88 -6.96 17.12
CA GLU A 101 -1.51 -6.84 18.44
C GLU A 101 -1.47 -5.39 18.97
N LEU A 102 -0.38 -4.67 18.75
CA LEU A 102 -0.27 -3.26 19.12
C LEU A 102 -1.30 -2.41 18.38
N LYS A 103 -1.52 -2.65 17.08
CA LYS A 103 -2.55 -1.97 16.30
C LYS A 103 -3.96 -2.24 16.83
N LYS A 104 -4.26 -3.47 17.28
CA LYS A 104 -5.54 -3.76 17.95
C LYS A 104 -5.66 -2.96 19.25
N LEU A 105 -4.58 -2.88 20.03
CA LEU A 105 -4.55 -2.15 21.30
C LEU A 105 -4.77 -0.63 21.10
N GLU A 106 -4.17 -0.06 20.06
CA GLU A 106 -4.37 1.35 19.68
C GLU A 106 -5.83 1.64 19.30
N ASN A 107 -6.47 0.75 18.54
CA ASN A 107 -7.87 0.90 18.15
C ASN A 107 -8.84 0.80 19.34
N ALA A 108 -8.43 0.12 20.41
CA ALA A 108 -9.22 -0.03 21.63
C ALA A 108 -9.07 1.13 22.63
N LYS A 109 -8.33 2.19 22.24
CA LYS A 109 -8.02 3.33 23.11
C LYS A 109 -9.24 4.23 23.33
N ASN A 110 -9.65 4.35 24.58
CA ASN A 110 -10.67 5.28 25.05
C ASN A 110 -10.37 5.70 26.51
N PRO A 111 -11.12 6.64 27.13
CA PRO A 111 -10.85 7.10 28.49
C PRO A 111 -10.85 6.00 29.55
N GLU A 112 -11.64 4.94 29.37
CA GLU A 112 -11.79 3.84 30.33
C GLU A 112 -10.66 2.82 30.22
N THR A 113 -10.15 2.59 29.01
CA THR A 113 -9.08 1.63 28.73
C THR A 113 -7.67 2.25 28.84
N LYS A 114 -7.58 3.58 28.94
CA LYS A 114 -6.31 4.33 28.91
C LYS A 114 -5.27 3.82 29.91
N LEU A 115 -5.67 3.54 31.15
CA LEU A 115 -4.75 3.09 32.20
C LEU A 115 -4.21 1.68 31.91
N LEU A 116 -5.06 0.75 31.46
CA LEU A 116 -4.66 -0.61 31.07
C LEU A 116 -3.66 -0.58 29.91
N ILE A 117 -3.94 0.23 28.88
CA ILE A 117 -3.06 0.39 27.73
C ILE A 117 -1.72 1.00 28.17
N GLN A 118 -1.73 2.03 29.02
CA GLN A 118 -0.51 2.66 29.49
C GLN A 118 0.37 1.69 30.28
N ASP A 119 -0.22 0.87 31.15
CA ASP A 119 0.51 -0.14 31.91
C ASP A 119 1.14 -1.19 30.98
N ALA A 120 0.37 -1.71 30.03
CA ALA A 120 0.87 -2.66 29.03
C ALA A 120 2.06 -2.10 28.23
N LEU A 121 1.98 -0.83 27.79
CA LEU A 121 3.08 -0.18 27.08
C LEU A 121 4.34 0.00 27.94
N ASN A 122 4.19 0.25 29.25
CA ASN A 122 5.32 0.31 30.16
C ASN A 122 5.98 -1.06 30.33
N GLN A 123 5.19 -2.12 30.46
CA GLN A 123 5.72 -3.48 30.55
C GLN A 123 6.43 -3.90 29.24
N MET A 124 5.85 -3.54 28.09
CA MET A 124 6.46 -3.75 26.77
C MET A 124 7.82 -3.05 26.65
N LYS A 125 7.93 -1.80 27.11
CA LYS A 125 9.18 -1.05 27.11
C LYS A 125 10.27 -1.74 27.96
N ARG A 126 9.89 -2.32 29.10
CA ARG A 126 10.84 -3.07 29.94
C ARG A 126 11.36 -4.31 29.20
N LEU A 127 10.47 -5.07 28.56
CA LEU A 127 10.86 -6.25 27.79
C LEU A 127 11.70 -5.89 26.56
N GLU A 128 11.45 -4.75 25.92
CA GLU A 128 12.28 -4.27 24.81
C GLU A 128 13.71 -3.98 25.25
N LEU A 129 13.89 -3.28 26.38
CA LEU A 129 15.22 -3.04 26.94
C LEU A 129 15.94 -4.34 27.35
N GLU A 130 15.19 -5.32 27.86
CA GLU A 130 15.74 -6.65 28.15
C GLU A 130 16.17 -7.37 26.87
N TYR A 131 15.39 -7.28 25.79
CA TYR A 131 15.76 -7.84 24.49
C TYR A 131 17.05 -7.21 23.95
N ASP A 132 17.20 -5.89 24.06
CA ASP A 132 18.44 -5.20 23.65
C ASP A 132 19.67 -5.70 24.43
N SER A 133 19.51 -5.97 25.72
CA SER A 133 20.57 -6.61 26.53
C SER A 133 20.89 -8.01 26.01
N LEU A 134 19.86 -8.81 25.71
CA LEU A 134 20.03 -10.17 25.19
C LEU A 134 20.73 -10.19 23.82
N ILE A 135 20.56 -9.17 22.98
CA ILE A 135 21.34 -9.04 21.72
C ILE A 135 22.84 -8.95 22.01
N SER A 136 23.23 -8.16 23.02
CA SER A 136 24.62 -8.04 23.45
C SER A 136 25.15 -9.38 24.01
N ASP A 137 24.37 -10.02 24.87
CA ASP A 137 24.72 -11.31 25.48
C ASP A 137 24.85 -12.42 24.42
N LEU A 138 24.00 -12.42 23.40
CA LEU A 138 24.06 -13.38 22.30
C LEU A 138 25.37 -13.26 21.53
N LYS A 139 25.78 -12.02 21.23
CA LYS A 139 27.04 -11.73 20.55
C LYS A 139 28.24 -12.11 21.41
N GLN A 140 28.21 -11.80 22.71
CA GLN A 140 29.32 -12.09 23.63
C GLN A 140 29.46 -13.59 23.91
N SER A 141 28.34 -14.31 24.00
CA SER A 141 28.31 -15.74 24.31
C SER A 141 28.58 -16.65 23.11
N GLY A 142 28.64 -16.10 21.88
CA GLY A 142 28.85 -16.88 20.67
C GLY A 142 27.62 -17.71 20.29
N ASN A 143 26.43 -17.10 20.34
CA ASN A 143 25.14 -17.73 20.05
C ASN A 143 24.73 -18.84 21.05
N ASP A 144 24.91 -18.61 22.35
CA ASP A 144 24.46 -19.56 23.38
C ASP A 144 22.95 -19.82 23.28
N GLN A 145 22.58 -21.10 23.21
CA GLN A 145 21.19 -21.55 23.07
C GLN A 145 20.29 -21.05 24.21
N ARG A 146 20.83 -20.83 25.40
CA ARG A 146 20.08 -20.29 26.54
C ARG A 146 19.71 -18.82 26.32
N VAL A 147 20.60 -18.04 25.70
CA VAL A 147 20.32 -16.65 25.33
C VAL A 147 19.29 -16.61 24.21
N ILE A 148 19.42 -17.49 23.21
CA ILE A 148 18.41 -17.64 22.15
C ILE A 148 17.03 -17.96 22.74
N TYR A 149 16.95 -18.90 23.69
CA TYR A 149 15.71 -19.22 24.38
C TYR A 149 15.14 -18.02 25.14
N ALA A 150 15.98 -17.26 25.86
CA ALA A 150 15.55 -16.05 26.56
C ALA A 150 15.00 -14.99 25.59
N MET A 151 15.62 -14.82 24.42
CA MET A 151 15.14 -13.90 23.38
C MET A 151 13.77 -14.32 22.81
N ILE A 152 13.56 -15.61 22.55
CA ILE A 152 12.27 -16.14 22.12
C ILE A 152 11.22 -15.95 23.21
N SER A 153 11.57 -16.25 24.47
CA SER A 153 10.67 -16.06 25.62
C SER A 153 10.30 -14.59 25.79
N ASN A 154 11.22 -13.66 25.58
CA ASN A 154 10.92 -12.23 25.61
C ASN A 154 9.85 -11.85 24.57
N PHE A 155 9.96 -12.33 23.33
CA PHE A 155 8.91 -12.13 22.31
C PHE A 155 7.56 -12.71 22.74
N GLN A 156 7.55 -13.93 23.29
CA GLN A 156 6.34 -14.59 23.77
C GLN A 156 5.68 -13.78 24.90
N ASN A 157 6.46 -13.31 25.88
CA ASN A 157 5.98 -12.50 26.99
C ASN A 157 5.37 -11.17 26.51
N ARG A 158 5.98 -10.53 25.50
CA ARG A 158 5.45 -9.30 24.88
C ARG A 158 4.06 -9.55 24.27
N ILE A 159 3.92 -10.65 23.53
CA ILE A 159 2.63 -11.03 22.93
C ILE A 159 1.59 -11.35 24.02
N GLU A 160 1.98 -12.09 25.06
CA GLU A 160 1.09 -12.43 26.17
C GLU A 160 0.57 -11.18 26.89
N ILE A 161 1.43 -10.19 27.15
CA ILE A 161 1.01 -8.91 27.74
C ILE A 161 -0.05 -8.23 26.86
N LEU A 162 0.19 -8.14 25.55
CA LEU A 162 -0.75 -7.48 24.63
C LEU A 162 -2.09 -8.22 24.57
N GLN A 163 -2.07 -9.55 24.44
CA GLN A 163 -3.28 -10.37 24.40
C GLN A 163 -4.08 -10.30 25.70
N ASN A 164 -3.41 -10.39 26.85
CA ASN A 164 -4.06 -10.27 28.15
C ASN A 164 -4.67 -8.87 28.35
N THR A 165 -4.00 -7.83 27.87
CA THR A 165 -4.53 -6.46 27.94
C THR A 165 -5.76 -6.29 27.07
N LEU A 166 -5.74 -6.79 25.83
CA LEU A 166 -6.91 -6.77 24.94
C LEU A 166 -8.10 -7.50 25.55
N LYS A 167 -7.87 -8.65 26.18
CA LYS A 167 -8.92 -9.40 26.90
C LYS A 167 -9.51 -8.60 28.06
N GLN A 168 -8.67 -7.92 28.84
CA GLN A 168 -9.16 -7.05 29.93
C GLN A 168 -9.98 -5.88 29.40
N ILE A 169 -9.56 -5.28 28.29
CA ILE A 169 -10.32 -4.21 27.63
C ILE A 169 -11.70 -4.70 27.19
N GLU A 170 -11.77 -5.88 26.56
CA GLU A 170 -13.05 -6.47 26.15
C GLU A 170 -14.00 -6.66 27.34
N ILE A 171 -13.48 -7.13 28.49
CA ILE A 171 -14.28 -7.27 29.72
C ILE A 171 -14.80 -5.91 30.18
N VAL A 172 -13.97 -4.86 30.20
CA VAL A 172 -14.38 -3.50 30.58
C VAL A 172 -15.49 -2.99 29.66
N GLU A 173 -15.35 -3.18 28.34
CA GLU A 173 -16.36 -2.75 27.37
C GLU A 173 -17.69 -3.50 27.53
N GLN A 174 -17.66 -4.79 27.83
CA GLN A 174 -18.86 -5.60 28.07
C GLN A 174 -19.59 -5.16 29.35
N LEU A 175 -18.86 -4.91 30.43
CA LEU A 175 -19.45 -4.45 31.70
C LEU A 175 -20.16 -3.10 31.54
N LYS A 176 -19.60 -2.19 30.76
CA LYS A 176 -20.23 -0.89 30.48
C LYS A 176 -21.52 -1.04 29.68
N LYS A 177 -21.55 -1.90 28.67
CA LYS A 177 -22.77 -2.16 27.88
C LYS A 177 -23.92 -2.72 28.71
N GLN A 178 -23.61 -3.45 29.80
CA GLN A 178 -24.62 -3.98 30.72
C GLN A 178 -25.15 -2.93 31.72
N GLN A 179 -24.43 -1.81 31.90
CA GLN A 179 -24.80 -0.73 32.81
C GLN A 179 -25.53 0.44 32.11
N GLN A 180 -25.69 0.36 30.78
CA GLN A 180 -26.45 1.32 29.95
C GLN A 180 -27.80 0.72 29.54
#